data_AF-A0A461W3C3-F1
#
_entry.id   AF-A0A461W3C3-F1
#
_cell.length_a   1.000
_cell.length_b   1.000
_cell.length_c   1.000
_cell.angle_alpha   90.00
_cell.angle_beta   90.00
_cell.angle_gamma   90.00
#
_symmetry.space_group_name_H-M   'P 1'
#
loop_
_entity.id
_entity.type
_entity.pdbx_description
1 polymer ?
#
loop_
_entity_poly.entity_id
_entity_poly.type
_entity_poly.pdbx_seq_one_letter_code
_entity_poly.pdbx_strand_id
1 'polypeptide(L)'
;MGKEIKIDPHFLKKVENNVNSYIKAQKEVSIALLAVRNNLASNFSGVACNEIKNYITELMNDLEKEFGVFITKNHEKVKALEESYKELDSQLGQTFNYGMERTK
;
A
#
# COMPACT_ATOMS: atom_id res chain seq x y z
N MET A 1 12.45 -32.91 -2.63
CA MET A 1 13.22 -31.78 -2.05
C MET A 1 12.47 -30.50 -2.39
N GLY A 2 11.85 -29.85 -1.40
CA GLY A 2 11.17 -28.57 -1.62
C GLY A 2 12.20 -27.48 -1.91
N LYS A 3 11.92 -26.60 -2.88
CA LYS A 3 12.78 -25.44 -3.13
C LYS A 3 12.70 -24.52 -1.91
N GLU A 4 13.84 -24.25 -1.30
CA GLU A 4 13.97 -23.32 -0.18
C GLU A 4 13.61 -21.91 -0.68
N ILE A 5 12.46 -21.38 -0.26
CA ILE A 5 12.06 -20.01 -0.62
C ILE A 5 12.84 -19.06 0.29
N LYS A 6 14.02 -18.63 -0.14
CA LYS A 6 14.76 -17.53 0.48
C LYS A 6 14.23 -16.21 -0.03
N ILE A 7 13.22 -15.65 0.63
CA ILE A 7 12.91 -14.23 0.47
C ILE A 7 13.79 -13.45 1.43
N ASP A 8 14.56 -12.51 0.88
CA ASP A 8 15.34 -11.56 1.65
C ASP A 8 14.38 -10.64 2.45
N PRO A 9 14.42 -10.63 3.80
CA PRO A 9 13.61 -9.72 4.60
C PRO A 9 13.77 -8.25 4.22
N HIS A 10 14.94 -7.86 3.69
CA HIS A 10 15.20 -6.52 3.18
C HIS A 10 14.37 -6.21 1.91
N PHE A 11 14.06 -7.23 1.10
CA PHE A 11 13.20 -7.08 -0.07
C PHE A 11 11.76 -6.74 0.33
N LEU A 12 11.17 -7.48 1.28
CA LEU A 12 9.79 -7.22 1.72
C LEU A 12 9.65 -5.83 2.34
N LYS A 13 10.62 -5.43 3.17
CA LYS A 13 10.65 -4.08 3.76
C LYS A 13 10.76 -2.98 2.70
N LYS A 14 11.54 -3.20 1.64
CA LYS A 14 11.62 -2.28 0.50
C LYS A 14 10.27 -2.18 -0.22
N VAL A 15 9.58 -3.29 -0.43
CA VAL A 15 8.25 -3.31 -1.06
C VAL A 15 7.24 -2.56 -0.19
N GLU A 16 7.21 -2.80 1.12
CA GLU A 16 6.34 -2.10 2.07
C GLU A 16 6.58 -0.57 2.02
N ASN A 17 7.84 -0.14 2.06
CA ASN A 17 8.20 1.28 1.96
C ASN A 17 7.71 1.93 0.66
N ASN A 18 7.84 1.24 -0.46
CA ASN A 18 7.35 1.73 -1.76
C ASN A 18 5.84 1.87 -1.75
N VAL A 19 5.12 0.87 -1.24
CA VAL A 19 3.66 0.87 -1.15
C VAL A 19 3.17 2.03 -0.27
N ASN A 20 3.79 2.24 0.89
CA ASN A 20 3.50 3.37 1.77
C ASN A 20 3.77 4.73 1.10
N SER A 21 4.85 4.82 0.32
CA SER A 21 5.18 6.04 -0.43
C SER A 21 4.12 6.36 -1.47
N TYR A 22 3.60 5.35 -2.18
CA TYR A 22 2.50 5.52 -3.13
C TYR A 22 1.18 5.93 -2.46
N ILE A 23 0.85 5.36 -1.29
CA ILE A 23 -0.32 5.79 -0.49
C ILE A 23 -0.18 7.26 -0.11
N LYS A 24 1.00 7.69 0.32
CA LYS A 24 1.24 9.08 0.71
C LYS A 24 1.11 10.02 -0.49
N ALA A 25 1.72 9.67 -1.62
CA ALA A 25 1.65 10.45 -2.85
C ALA A 25 0.20 10.60 -3.34
N GLN A 26 -0.62 9.54 -3.27
CA GLN A 26 -2.04 9.61 -3.60
C GLN A 26 -2.77 10.66 -2.76
N LYS A 27 -2.55 10.67 -1.45
CA LYS A 27 -3.18 11.64 -0.54
C LYS A 27 -2.74 13.07 -0.85
N GLU A 28 -1.47 13.29 -1.13
CA GLU A 28 -0.93 14.60 -1.49
C GLU A 28 -1.58 15.14 -2.77
N VAL A 29 -1.74 14.28 -3.80
CA VAL A 29 -2.44 14.64 -5.04
C VAL A 29 -3.91 14.97 -4.78
N SER A 30 -4.63 14.17 -3.98
CA SER A 30 -6.03 14.46 -3.62
C SER A 30 -6.18 15.82 -2.93
N ILE A 31 -5.26 16.20 -2.05
CA ILE A 31 -5.26 17.50 -1.37
C ILE A 31 -5.03 18.63 -2.38
N ALA A 32 -4.07 18.47 -3.30
CA ALA A 32 -3.79 19.47 -4.33
C ALA A 32 -4.99 19.68 -5.27
N LEU A 33 -5.65 18.61 -5.70
CA LEU A 33 -6.87 18.67 -6.52
C LEU A 33 -8.01 19.40 -5.78
N LEU A 34 -8.21 19.12 -4.50
CA LEU A 34 -9.20 19.80 -3.68
C LEU A 34 -8.92 21.31 -3.58
N ALA A 35 -7.65 21.69 -3.41
CA ALA A 35 -7.25 23.10 -3.37
C ALA A 35 -7.55 23.81 -4.70
N VAL A 36 -7.27 23.17 -5.84
CA VAL A 36 -7.62 23.70 -7.17
C VAL A 36 -9.13 23.87 -7.32
N ARG A 37 -9.93 22.86 -6.93
CA ARG A 37 -11.39 22.92 -6.96
C ARG A 37 -11.94 24.07 -6.11
N ASN A 38 -11.38 24.28 -4.91
CA ASN A 38 -11.80 25.35 -4.02
C ASN A 38 -11.43 26.72 -4.57
N ASN A 39 -10.22 26.87 -5.13
CA ASN A 39 -9.82 28.10 -5.80
C ASN A 39 -10.74 28.43 -6.98
N LEU A 40 -11.10 27.44 -7.79
CA LEU A 40 -12.07 27.62 -8.88
C LEU A 40 -13.43 28.10 -8.35
N ALA A 41 -13.93 27.48 -7.28
CA ALA A 41 -15.21 27.84 -6.67
C ALA A 41 -15.22 29.26 -6.07
N SER A 42 -14.08 29.74 -5.57
CA SER A 42 -13.96 31.09 -5.01
C SER A 42 -13.81 32.18 -6.06
N ASN A 43 -13.25 31.88 -7.23
CA ASN A 43 -12.89 32.91 -8.23
C ASN A 43 -13.77 32.90 -9.48
N PHE A 44 -14.45 31.77 -9.77
CA PHE A 44 -15.20 31.60 -11.02
C PHE A 44 -16.59 31.02 -10.76
N SER A 45 -17.53 31.35 -11.64
CA SER A 45 -18.91 30.83 -11.62
C SER A 45 -19.39 30.52 -13.05
N GLY A 46 -20.57 29.91 -13.16
CA GLY A 46 -21.15 29.51 -14.44
C GLY A 46 -20.95 28.03 -14.79
N VAL A 47 -21.53 27.64 -15.92
CA VAL A 47 -21.64 26.22 -16.34
C VAL A 47 -20.26 25.59 -16.52
N ALA A 48 -19.34 26.24 -17.24
CA ALA A 48 -17.98 25.74 -17.44
C ALA A 48 -17.21 25.55 -16.11
N CYS A 49 -17.36 26.47 -15.15
CA CYS A 49 -16.77 26.32 -13.82
C CYS A 49 -17.36 25.09 -13.09
N ASN A 50 -18.68 24.87 -13.18
CA ASN A 50 -19.33 23.71 -12.59
C ASN A 50 -18.85 22.39 -13.22
N GLU A 51 -18.69 22.35 -14.53
CA GLU A 51 -18.15 21.17 -15.24
C GLU A 51 -16.72 20.83 -14.79
N ILE A 52 -15.83 21.83 -14.70
CA ILE A 52 -14.46 21.60 -14.24
C ILE A 52 -14.43 21.12 -12.77
N LYS A 53 -15.25 21.70 -11.89
CA LYS A 53 -15.35 21.24 -10.49
C LYS A 53 -15.85 19.80 -10.39
N ASN A 54 -16.80 19.41 -11.23
CA ASN A 54 -17.31 18.05 -11.29
C ASN A 54 -16.22 17.10 -11.80
N TYR A 55 -15.52 17.47 -12.87
CA TYR A 55 -14.39 16.69 -13.40
C TYR A 55 -13.29 16.46 -12.35
N ILE A 56 -12.91 17.50 -11.59
CA ILE A 56 -11.93 17.35 -10.50
C ILE A 56 -12.47 16.41 -9.41
N THR A 57 -13.76 16.47 -9.12
CA THR A 57 -14.40 15.58 -8.12
C THR A 57 -14.38 14.13 -8.59
N GLU A 58 -14.67 13.88 -9.87
CA GLU A 58 -14.56 12.54 -10.48
C GLU A 58 -13.13 12.04 -10.45
N LEU A 59 -12.15 12.87 -10.84
CA LEU A 59 -10.73 12.52 -10.80
C LEU A 59 -10.25 12.15 -9.38
N MET A 60 -10.68 12.89 -8.36
CA MET A 60 -10.40 12.55 -6.96
C MET A 60 -11.03 11.22 -6.54
N ASN A 61 -12.25 10.95 -6.99
CA ASN A 61 -12.94 9.68 -6.71
C ASN A 61 -12.23 8.50 -7.38
N ASP A 62 -11.78 8.65 -8.62
CA ASP A 62 -11.06 7.60 -9.35
C ASP A 62 -9.69 7.35 -8.73
N LEU A 63 -8.99 8.41 -8.31
CA LEU A 63 -7.73 8.30 -7.58
C LEU A 63 -7.90 7.54 -6.24
N GLU A 64 -9.00 7.77 -5.51
CA GLU A 64 -9.32 7.03 -4.29
C GLU A 64 -9.70 5.56 -4.58
N LYS A 65 -10.62 5.34 -5.53
CA LYS A 65 -11.23 4.03 -5.80
C LYS A 65 -10.33 3.09 -6.57
N GLU A 66 -9.63 3.57 -7.58
CA GLU A 66 -8.80 2.71 -8.42
C GLU A 66 -7.42 2.57 -7.80
N PHE A 67 -6.74 3.70 -7.59
CA PHE A 67 -5.37 3.68 -7.09
C PHE A 67 -5.31 3.40 -5.57
N GLY A 68 -6.11 4.11 -4.77
CA GLY A 68 -6.13 3.95 -3.30
C GLY A 68 -6.51 2.54 -2.84
N VAL A 69 -7.55 1.95 -3.44
CA VAL A 69 -7.96 0.56 -3.12
C VAL A 69 -6.91 -0.44 -3.61
N PHE A 70 -6.38 -0.28 -4.82
CA PHE A 70 -5.36 -1.16 -5.37
C PHE A 70 -4.11 -1.19 -4.48
N ILE A 71 -3.61 -0.02 -4.08
CA ILE A 71 -2.39 0.07 -3.29
C ILE A 71 -2.58 -0.46 -1.86
N THR A 72 -3.76 -0.23 -1.26
CA THR A 72 -4.11 -0.76 0.06
C THR A 72 -4.19 -2.30 0.05
N LYS A 73 -4.81 -2.89 -0.98
CA LYS A 73 -4.85 -4.36 -1.13
C LYS A 73 -3.46 -4.95 -1.31
N ASN A 74 -2.56 -4.27 -2.03
CA ASN A 74 -1.18 -4.72 -2.17
C ASN A 74 -0.41 -4.61 -0.84
N HIS A 75 -0.64 -3.56 -0.06
CA HIS A 75 -0.08 -3.42 1.28
C HIS A 75 -0.49 -4.59 2.21
N GLU A 76 -1.77 -4.94 2.22
CA GLU A 76 -2.29 -6.08 3.01
C GLU A 76 -1.63 -7.40 2.61
N LYS A 77 -1.46 -7.64 1.30
CA LYS A 77 -0.77 -8.85 0.80
C LYS A 77 0.70 -8.90 1.21
N VAL A 78 1.40 -7.76 1.19
CA VAL A 78 2.80 -7.68 1.62
C VAL A 78 2.93 -7.97 3.11
N LYS A 79 2.03 -7.45 3.94
CA LYS A 79 1.99 -7.76 5.38
C LYS A 79 1.71 -9.23 5.65
N ALA A 80 0.70 -9.81 5.00
CA ALA A 80 0.38 -11.22 5.16
C ALA A 80 1.57 -12.13 4.75
N LEU A 81 2.31 -11.72 3.71
CA LEU A 81 3.53 -12.42 3.29
C LEU A 81 4.63 -12.31 4.36
N GLU A 82 4.85 -11.11 4.93
CA GLU A 82 5.83 -10.92 6.01
C GLU A 82 5.49 -11.73 7.27
N GLU A 83 4.22 -11.80 7.65
CA GLU A 83 3.74 -12.61 8.77
C GLU A 83 3.97 -14.11 8.52
N SER A 84 3.63 -14.58 7.32
CA SER A 84 3.87 -15.98 6.93
C SER A 84 5.35 -16.37 7.01
N TYR A 85 6.28 -15.44 6.68
CA TYR A 85 7.71 -15.68 6.84
C TYR A 85 8.15 -15.75 8.30
N LYS A 86 7.63 -14.86 9.16
CA LYS A 86 7.93 -14.89 10.60
C LYS A 86 7.46 -16.19 11.24
N GLU A 87 6.28 -16.69 10.85
CA GLU A 87 5.76 -17.97 11.31
C GLU A 87 6.62 -19.15 10.86
N LEU A 88 7.05 -19.17 9.59
CA LEU A 88 7.92 -20.22 9.06
C LEU A 88 9.28 -20.26 9.78
N ASP A 89 9.89 -19.09 10.01
CA ASP A 89 11.16 -18.96 10.71
C ASP A 89 11.05 -19.45 12.17
N SER A 90 9.96 -19.08 12.87
CA SER A 90 9.66 -19.55 14.22
C SER A 90 9.51 -21.08 14.29
N GLN A 91 8.77 -21.68 13.35
CA GLN A 91 8.58 -23.13 13.29
C GLN A 91 9.90 -23.86 13.03
N LEU A 92 10.73 -23.37 12.10
CA LEU A 92 12.05 -23.94 11.85
C LEU A 92 12.94 -23.86 13.10
N GLY A 93 13.00 -22.71 13.76
CA GLY A 93 13.76 -22.52 15.01
C GLY A 93 13.33 -23.47 16.13
N GLN A 94 12.02 -23.70 16.30
CA GLN A 94 11.51 -24.67 17.26
C GLN A 94 11.91 -26.11 16.90
N THR A 95 11.81 -26.49 15.63
CA THR A 95 12.15 -27.84 15.17
C THR A 95 13.63 -28.16 15.35
N PHE A 96 14.52 -27.19 15.11
CA PHE A 96 15.95 -27.33 15.37
C PHE A 96 16.28 -27.47 16.87
N ASN A 97 15.62 -26.71 17.75
CA ASN A 97 15.82 -26.84 19.19
C ASN A 97 15.37 -28.22 19.72
N TYR A 98 14.21 -28.73 19.28
CA TYR A 98 13.74 -30.07 19.65
C TYR A 98 14.66 -31.19 19.13
N GLY A 99 15.29 -31.02 17.96
CA GLY A 99 16.24 -31.99 17.41
C GLY A 99 17.54 -32.09 18.21
N MET A 100 18.03 -30.96 18.74
CA MET A 100 19.24 -30.93 19.59
C MET A 100 18.99 -31.47 21.01
N GLU A 101 17.80 -31.27 21.57
CA GLU A 101 17.47 -31.84 22.89
C GLU A 101 17.35 -33.37 22.88
N ARG A 102 16.94 -33.96 21.75
CA ARG A 102 16.83 -35.43 21.59
C ARG A 102 18.16 -36.14 21.29
N THR A 103 19.23 -35.40 21.04
CA THR A 103 20.57 -35.95 20.71
C THR A 103 21.57 -35.86 21.86
N LYS A 104 21.15 -35.45 23.06
CA LYS A 104 21.90 -35.56 24.31
C LYS A 104 21.45 -36.78 25.11
#